data_AF-A0A660T7V1-F1
#
_entry.id   AF-A0A660T7V1-F1
#
_cell.length_a   1.000
_cell.length_b   1.000
_cell.length_c   1.000
_cell.angle_alpha   90.00
_cell.angle_beta   90.00
_cell.angle_gamma   90.00
#
_symmetry.space_group_name_H-M   'P 1'
#
loop_
_entity.id
_entity.type
_entity.pdbx_description
1 polymer ?
#
loop_
_entity_poly.entity_id
_entity_poly.type
_entity_poly.pdbx_seq_one_letter_code
_entity_poly.pdbx_strand_id
1 'polypeptide(L)' 'MKYRTLGSTGLKVSVIGVGTWQFGGEWGIDFTQKEVDAILGTAKDSGINL' A
#
# COMPACT_ATOMS: atom_id res chain seq x y z
N MET A 1 6.15 -8.88 -9.21
CA MET A 1 4.86 -8.16 -9.21
C MET A 1 4.20 -8.18 -10.59
N LYS A 2 2.87 -8.22 -10.68
CA LYS A 2 2.09 -8.04 -11.95
C LYS A 2 1.46 -6.65 -11.97
N TYR A 3 1.38 -6.03 -13.14
CA TYR A 3 0.84 -4.66 -13.32
C TYR A 3 -0.24 -4.59 -14.40
N ARG A 4 -1.14 -3.61 -14.29
CA ARG A 4 -2.22 -3.30 -15.24
C ARG A 4 -2.41 -1.78 -15.36
N THR A 5 -3.01 -1.34 -16.45
CA THR A 5 -3.42 0.06 -16.62
C THR A 5 -4.70 0.32 -15.82
N LEU A 6 -4.73 1.37 -15.00
CA LEU A 6 -5.91 1.75 -14.24
C LEU A 6 -6.91 2.47 -15.14
N GLY A 7 -7.92 1.75 -15.63
CA GLY A 7 -8.96 2.30 -16.50
C GLY A 7 -8.36 3.01 -17.73
N SER A 8 -8.85 4.22 -18.02
CA SER A 8 -8.36 5.08 -19.10
C SER A 8 -7.25 6.05 -18.68
N THR A 9 -6.72 5.94 -17.46
CA THR A 9 -5.79 6.94 -16.90
C THR A 9 -4.37 6.85 -17.46
N GLY A 10 -4.00 5.72 -18.09
CA GLY A 10 -2.62 5.45 -18.50
C GLY A 10 -1.68 5.08 -17.35
N LEU A 11 -2.11 5.16 -16.08
CA LEU A 11 -1.30 4.78 -14.93
C LEU A 11 -1.12 3.27 -14.87
N LYS A 12 0.14 2.81 -14.76
CA LYS A 12 0.47 1.39 -14.63
C LYS A 12 0.66 1.02 -13.16
N VAL A 13 -0.32 0.30 -12.60
CA VAL A 13 -0.40 -0.02 -11.17
C VAL A 13 -0.29 -1.51 -10.91
N SER A 14 0.19 -1.90 -9.73
CA SER A 14 0.24 -3.28 -9.27
C SER A 14 -1.18 -3.83 -9.14
N VAL A 15 -1.38 -5.12 -9.47
CA VAL A 15 -2.71 -5.75 -9.35
C VAL A 15 -3.15 -5.99 -7.90
N ILE A 16 -2.23 -5.80 -6.96
CA ILE A 16 -2.46 -5.79 -5.52
C ILE A 16 -2.09 -4.39 -5.05
N GLY A 17 -2.90 -3.81 -4.15
CA GLY A 17 -2.61 -2.55 -3.47
C GLY A 17 -2.51 -2.72 -1.96
N VAL A 18 -1.92 -1.73 -1.28
CA VAL A 18 -1.86 -1.70 0.20
C VAL A 18 -3.05 -0.96 0.76
N GLY A 19 -3.96 -1.69 1.42
CA GLY A 19 -4.99 -1.07 2.24
C GLY A 19 -4.39 -0.40 3.48
N THR A 20 -4.89 0.78 3.83
CA THR A 20 -4.37 1.59 4.95
C THR A 20 -5.41 1.83 6.05
N TRP A 21 -6.50 1.07 6.05
CA TRP A 21 -7.63 1.24 6.98
C TRP A 21 -7.20 1.09 8.44
N GLN A 22 -6.33 0.11 8.73
CA GLN A 22 -5.76 -0.14 10.06
C GLN A 22 -4.98 1.04 10.67
N PHE A 23 -4.53 2.00 9.86
CA PHE A 23 -3.82 3.18 10.37
C PHE A 23 -4.78 4.26 10.91
N GLY A 24 -6.09 4.08 10.74
CA GLY A 24 -7.13 4.94 11.33
C GLY A 24 -7.43 4.67 12.81
N GLY A 25 -6.66 3.80 13.48
CA GLY A 25 -6.87 3.42 14.89
C GLY A 25 -7.92 2.33 15.10
N GLU A 26 -8.42 1.73 14.02
CA GLU A 26 -9.28 0.56 14.12
C GLU A 26 -8.50 -0.64 14.66
N TRP A 27 -9.20 -1.57 15.29
CA TRP A 27 -8.63 -2.70 16.02
C TRP A 27 -7.91 -2.32 17.33
N GLY A 28 -7.97 -1.05 17.76
CA GLY A 28 -7.41 -0.61 19.04
C GLY A 28 -5.89 -0.60 19.08
N ILE A 29 -5.26 -0.50 17.90
CA ILE A 29 -3.80 -0.41 17.76
C ILE A 29 -3.47 0.92 17.09
N ASP A 30 -2.67 1.73 17.79
CA ASP A 30 -2.06 2.93 17.22
C ASP A 30 -0.68 2.59 16.68
N PHE A 31 -0.52 2.66 15.36
CA PHE A 31 0.77 2.44 14.71
C PHE A 31 1.66 3.67 14.85
N THR A 32 2.90 3.46 15.24
CA THR A 32 3.93 4.52 15.19
C THR A 32 4.30 4.82 13.74
N GLN A 33 4.78 6.03 13.47
CA GLN A 33 5.26 6.40 12.13
C GLN A 33 6.30 5.42 11.59
N LYS A 34 7.22 4.94 12.45
CA LYS A 34 8.26 3.99 12.07
C LYS A 34 7.68 2.64 11.62
N GLU A 35 6.60 2.17 12.25
CA GLU A 35 5.93 0.93 11.84
C GLU A 35 5.20 1.12 10.51
N VAL A 36 4.52 2.25 10.33
CA VAL A 36 3.87 2.61 9.05
C VAL A 36 4.91 2.67 7.93
N ASP A 37 6.04 3.33 8.17
CA ASP A 37 7.15 3.43 7.21
C ASP A 37 7.70 2.05 6.84
N ALA A 38 7.86 1.16 7.82
CA ALA A 38 8.35 -0.21 7.57
C ALA A 38 7.33 -1.03 6.75
N ILE A 39 6.04 -0.91 7.04
CA ILE A 39 4.97 -1.60 6.30
C ILE A 39 4.91 -1.12 4.85
N LEU A 40 4.84 0.20 4.64
CA LEU A 40 4.77 0.79 3.30
C LEU A 40 6.08 0.60 2.52
N GLY A 41 7.22 0.65 3.19
CA GLY A 41 8.53 0.33 2.62
C GLY A 41 8.60 -1.11 2.11
N THR A 42 8.16 -2.08 2.92
CA THR A 42 8.13 -3.50 2.53
C THR A 42 7.22 -3.74 1.32
N ALA A 43 6.07 -3.06 1.26
CA ALA A 43 5.17 -3.14 0.12
C ALA A 43 5.81 -2.59 -1.15
N LYS A 44 6.47 -1.43 -1.05
CA LYS A 44 7.22 -0.82 -2.15
C LYS A 44 8.34 -1.73 -2.65
N ASP A 45 9.11 -2.32 -1.74
CA ASP A 45 10.20 -3.25 -2.08
C ASP A 45 9.67 -4.52 -2.78
N SER A 46 8.44 -4.93 -2.45
CA SER A 46 7.71 -6.01 -3.13
C SER A 46 7.14 -5.59 -4.50
N GLY A 47 7.29 -4.33 -4.89
CA GLY A 47 6.81 -3.75 -6.14
C GLY A 47 5.37 -3.26 -6.11
N ILE A 48 4.72 -3.19 -4.94
CA ILE A 48 3.37 -2.63 -4.83
C ILE A 48 3.48 -1.10 -4.98
N ASN A 49 2.66 -0.53 -5.85
CA ASN A 49 2.63 0.91 -6.12
C ASN A 49 1.20 1.48 -6.17
N LEU A 50 0.23 0.73 -5.64
CA LEU A 50 -1.16 1.14 -5.45
C LEU A 50 -1.56 1.01 -3.98
#